data_AF-H9FKP1-F1
#
_entry.id   AF-H9FKP1-F1
#
_cell.length_a   1.000
_cell.length_b   1.000
_cell.length_c   1.000
_cell.angle_alpha   90.00
_cell.angle_beta   90.00
_cell.angle_gamma   90.00
#
_symmetry.space_group_name_H-M   'P 1'
#
loop_
_entity.id
_entity.type
_entity.pdbx_description
1 polymer ?
#
loop_
_entity_poly.entity_id
_entity_poly.type
_entity_poly.pdbx_seq_one_letter_code
_entity_poly.pdbx_strand_id
1 'polypeptide(L)' 'LTVHKQCHLQNKPYRCHDCGKCFRQLAYLVEHKRIHTKEKPYKCSECEKTFSQNSTLIRHQVIHSGEKRHKCLE' A
#
# COMPACT_ATOMS: atom_id res chain seq x y z
N LEU A 1 15.97 8.73 19.50
CA LEU A 1 14.98 9.80 19.81
C LEU A 1 14.69 10.76 18.64
N THR A 2 15.59 10.92 17.67
CA THR A 2 15.49 11.95 16.60
C THR A 2 14.33 11.71 15.61
N VAL A 3 14.12 10.47 15.17
CA VAL A 3 13.08 10.13 14.17
C VAL A 3 11.66 10.36 14.71
N HIS A 4 11.40 10.01 15.98
CA HIS A 4 10.06 10.20 16.58
C HIS A 4 9.64 11.68 16.62
N LYS A 5 10.58 12.58 16.95
CA LYS A 5 10.33 14.03 16.97
C LYS A 5 10.05 14.59 15.58
N GLN A 6 10.73 14.09 14.54
CA GLN A 6 10.52 14.52 13.16
C GLN A 6 9.14 14.17 12.61
N CYS A 7 8.55 13.08 13.09
CA CYS A 7 7.22 12.63 12.66
C CYS A 7 6.09 13.53 13.15
N HIS A 8 6.20 14.02 14.38
CA HIS A 8 5.27 15.00 14.96
C HIS A 8 5.34 16.35 14.24
N LEU A 9 6.55 16.80 13.87
CA LEU A 9 6.74 18.04 13.11
C LEU A 9 6.16 17.97 11.69
N GLN A 10 6.11 16.79 11.09
CA GLN A 10 5.58 16.58 9.73
C GLN A 10 4.07 16.29 9.68
N ASN A 11 3.32 16.45 10.78
CA ASN A 11 1.91 16.03 10.89
C ASN A 11 1.71 14.55 10.51
N LYS A 12 2.70 13.70 10.82
CA LYS A 12 2.69 12.25 10.56
C LYS A 12 2.83 11.49 11.87
N PRO A 13 1.78 11.45 12.72
CA PRO A 13 1.91 10.95 14.09
C PRO A 13 2.16 9.43 14.16
N TYR A 14 1.92 8.70 13.07
CA TYR A 14 1.99 7.23 13.07
C TYR A 14 3.36 6.75 12.59
N ARG A 15 4.15 6.17 13.50
CA ARG A 15 5.51 5.69 13.23
C ARG A 15 5.57 4.17 13.11
N CYS A 16 6.31 3.68 12.11
CA CYS A 16 6.72 2.29 12.00
C CYS A 16 7.91 2.03 12.91
N HIS A 17 7.81 1.02 13.78
CA HIS A 17 8.89 0.67 14.71
C HIS A 17 10.01 -0.12 14.02
N ASP A 18 9.68 -0.91 13.00
CA ASP A 18 10.66 -1.73 12.26
C ASP A 18 11.65 -0.90 11.44
N CYS A 19 11.20 0.20 10.81
CA CYS A 19 12.03 1.00 9.90
C CYS A 19 12.06 2.50 10.21
N GLY A 20 11.32 2.96 11.22
CA GLY A 20 11.26 4.37 11.64
C GLY A 20 10.43 5.30 10.74
N LYS A 21 9.91 4.85 9.59
CA LYS A 21 9.08 5.68 8.69
C LYS A 21 7.80 6.16 9.37
N CYS A 22 7.32 7.33 8.96
CA CYS A 22 6.12 7.94 9.53
C CYS A 22 5.06 8.27 8.50
N PHE A 23 3.81 8.17 8.93
CA PHE A 23 2.62 8.22 8.12
C PHE A 23 1.60 9.18 8.71
N ARG A 24 0.82 9.82 7.83
CA ARG A 24 -0.22 10.78 8.21
C ARG A 24 -1.43 10.10 8.84
N GLN A 25 -1.68 8.84 8.50
CA GLN A 25 -2.84 8.08 8.94
C GLN A 25 -2.43 6.68 9.41
N LEU A 26 -3.17 6.14 10.38
CA LEU A 26 -2.94 4.80 10.91
C LEU A 26 -3.11 3.74 9.81
N ALA A 27 -4.10 3.91 8.93
CA ALA A 27 -4.35 2.99 7.81
C ALA A 27 -3.10 2.81 6.92
N TYR A 28 -2.40 3.89 6.61
CA TYR A 28 -1.16 3.82 5.83
C TYR A 28 0.00 3.16 6.57
N LEU A 29 0.09 3.34 7.90
CA LEU A 29 1.06 2.60 8.71
C LEU A 29 0.75 1.10 8.72
N VAL A 30 -0.52 0.71 8.89
CA VAL A 30 -0.95 -0.69 8.89
C VAL A 30 -0.68 -1.33 7.54
N GLU A 31 -1.04 -0.67 6.44
CA GLU A 31 -0.73 -1.13 5.10
C GLU A 31 0.79 -1.25 4.88
N HIS A 32 1.56 -0.26 5.33
CA HIS A 32 3.02 -0.31 5.26
C HIS A 32 3.60 -1.50 6.01
N LYS A 33 3.08 -1.87 7.18
CA LYS A 33 3.60 -3.02 7.96
C LYS A 33 3.55 -4.33 7.19
N ARG A 34 2.67 -4.47 6.19
CA ARG A 34 2.60 -5.66 5.33
C ARG A 34 3.89 -5.91 4.55
N ILE A 35 4.72 -4.89 4.32
CA ILE A 35 6.02 -5.09 3.66
C ILE A 35 7.02 -5.84 4.54
N HIS A 36 6.90 -5.69 5.87
CA HIS A 36 7.78 -6.33 6.85
C HIS A 36 7.31 -7.76 7.13
N THR A 37 6.00 -7.95 7.26
CA THR A 37 5.40 -9.27 7.47
C THR A 37 5.32 -10.12 6.21
N LYS A 38 5.53 -9.52 5.03
CA LYS A 38 5.31 -10.11 3.70
C LYS A 38 3.87 -10.61 3.51
N GLU A 39 2.92 -10.09 4.29
CA GLU A 39 1.51 -10.43 4.16
C GLU A 39 0.95 -9.88 2.85
N LYS A 40 0.27 -10.75 2.10
CA LYS A 40 -0.34 -10.42 0.81
C LYS A 40 -1.79 -10.90 0.80
N PRO A 41 -2.70 -10.18 1.48
CA PRO A 41 -4.08 -10.65 1.67
C PRO A 41 -4.90 -10.61 0.37
N TYR A 42 -4.47 -9.86 -0.64
CA TYR A 42 -5.21 -9.71 -1.89
C TYR A 42 -4.74 -10.73 -2.91
N LYS A 43 -5.47 -11.83 -3.06
CA LYS A 43 -5.23 -12.86 -4.09
C LYS A 43 -5.99 -12.52 -5.36
N CYS A 44 -5.33 -12.66 -6.51
CA CYS A 44 -6.01 -12.60 -7.80
C CYS A 44 -6.85 -13.88 -7.99
N SER A 45 -8.07 -13.73 -8.50
CA SER A 45 -8.96 -14.86 -8.79
C SER A 45 -8.58 -15.58 -10.08
N GLU A 46 -7.97 -14.86 -11.03
CA GLU A 46 -7.63 -15.37 -12.36
C GLU A 46 -6.22 -15.96 -12.42
N CYS A 47 -5.35 -15.63 -11.45
CA CYS A 47 -4.05 -16.27 -11.30
C CYS A 47 -3.65 -16.34 -9.82
N GLU A 48 -2.69 -17.19 -9.47
CA GLU A 48 -2.31 -17.40 -8.07
C GLU A 48 -1.46 -16.27 -7.45
N LYS A 49 -1.31 -15.13 -8.15
CA LYS A 49 -0.54 -13.99 -7.65
C LYS A 49 -1.27 -13.31 -6.49
N THR A 50 -0.49 -12.94 -5.47
CA THR A 50 -0.96 -12.22 -4.29
C THR A 50 -0.29 -10.86 -4.18
N PHE A 51 -1.01 -9.88 -3.61
CA PHE A 51 -0.59 -8.49 -3.47
C PHE A 51 -0.81 -7.99 -2.04
N SER A 52 0.00 -7.02 -1.61
CA SER A 52 -0.09 -6.38 -0.30
C SER A 52 -1.11 -5.22 -0.25
N GLN A 53 -1.52 -4.72 -1.42
CA GLN A 53 -2.43 -3.58 -1.60
C GLN A 53 -3.54 -3.91 -2.61
N ASN A 54 -4.77 -3.48 -2.30
CA ASN A 54 -5.93 -3.67 -3.17
C ASN A 54 -5.79 -2.94 -4.50
N SER A 55 -5.30 -1.70 -4.48
CA SER A 55 -5.07 -0.89 -5.69
C SER A 55 -4.13 -1.59 -6.68
N THR A 56 -3.12 -2.31 -6.16
CA THR A 56 -2.19 -3.07 -6.99
C THR A 56 -2.86 -4.31 -7.59
N LEU A 57 -3.72 -5.02 -6.84
CA LEU A 57 -4.53 -6.12 -7.37
C LEU A 57 -5.48 -5.63 -8.48
N ILE A 58 -6.20 -4.53 -8.24
CA ILE A 58 -7.13 -3.96 -9.21
C ILE A 58 -6.42 -3.60 -10.52
N ARG A 59 -5.24 -2.95 -10.42
CA ARG A 59 -4.42 -2.64 -11.60
C ARG A 59 -3.91 -3.91 -12.28
N HIS A 60 -3.60 -4.95 -11.51
CA HIS A 60 -3.18 -6.23 -12.06
C HIS A 60 -4.31 -6.94 -12.84
N GLN A 61 -5.54 -6.89 -12.34
CA GLN A 61 -6.70 -7.52 -13.00
C GLN A 61 -6.97 -6.95 -14.40
N VAL A 62 -6.63 -5.68 -14.63
CA VAL A 62 -6.70 -5.06 -15.97
C VAL A 62 -5.89 -5.83 -17.03
N ILE A 63 -4.82 -6.52 -16.63
CA ILE A 63 -4.00 -7.32 -17.53
C ILE A 63 -4.78 -8.55 -18.03
N HIS A 64 -5.64 -9.14 -17.20
CA HIS A 64 -6.44 -10.30 -17.59
C HIS A 64 -7.67 -9.88 -18.40
N SER A 65 -8.36 -8.81 -17.99
CA SER A 65 -9.55 -8.34 -18.69
C SER A 65 -9.23 -7.67 -20.04
N GLY A 66 -7.99 -7.23 -20.27
CA GLY A 66 -7.60 -6.49 -21.47
C GLY A 66 -8.24 -5.09 -21.61
N GLU A 67 -9.04 -4.68 -20.61
CA GLU A 67 -9.79 -3.43 -20.64
C GLU A 67 -8.89 -2.23 -20.28
N LYS A 68 -8.54 -1.40 -21.26
CA LYS A 68 -7.96 -0.07 -20.99
C LYS A 68 -8.97 0.77 -20.20
N ARG A 69 -8.79 0.86 -18.87
CA ARG A 69 -9.58 1.73 -17.98
C ARG A 69 -9.45 3.24 -18.26
N HIS A 70 -8.47 3.64 -19.06
CA HIS A 70 -8.36 4.99 -19.58
C HIS A 70 -8.86 5.02 -21.02
N LYS A 71 -10.19 5.06 -21.21
CA LYS A 71 -10.75 5.66 -22.42
C LYS A 71 -10.60 7.18 -22.25
N CYS A 72 -9.74 7.79 -23.04
CA CYS A 72 -9.81 9.23 -23.27
C CYS A 72 -11.15 9.46 -23.97
N LEU A 73 -12.08 10.14 -23.31
CA LEU A 73 -13.23 10.70 -24.00
C LEU A 73 -12.70 11.96 -24.69
N GLU A 74 -12.44 11.88 -25.99
CA GLU A 74 -12.39 13.08 -26.85
C GLU A 74 -13.82 13.56 -27.12
#